data_AF-A0A914LEF5-F1
#
_entry.id   AF-A0A914LEF5-F1
#
_cell.length_a   1.000
_cell.length_b   1.000
_cell.length_c   1.000
_cell.angle_alpha   90.00
_cell.angle_beta   90.00
_cell.angle_gamma   90.00
#
_symmetry.space_group_name_H-M   'P 1'
#
loop_
_entity.id
_entity.type
_entity.pdbx_description
1 polymer ?
#
loop_
_entity_poly.entity_id
_entity_poly.type
_entity_poly.pdbx_seq_one_letter_code
_entity_poly.pdbx_strand_id
1 'polypeptide(L)'
;MGVGAKKAGYTIGFRPCSTRWIHFLLSASECITAGNLQSHFKNATNYCDTGYFGSKFVTVVASGNSSKGIDLHGYQVSNQCTAMVEANILCPTKTHPELAWARETPLNEKHYITSVQYTEKNERGEEVFRDGRPMPVEYLLVDVPCGVRKVLNYTFPRGKEGKEFPVENRSEIGQTQELNDISKYFNSFKFPEQFLEMASNFHFLLFLYTNNFVPFSKEEIKNLAQIVVKKDENEAKKWLQESTNLATLIMLIGEIGREIPRTKIKTTSKTTTTSQTNNNVSGVGAAGGSSSGSNNETSGQQQPEWTCKHCTMLNPENLVDCSMCSLPRN
;
A
#
# COMPACT_ATOMS: atom_id res chain seq x y z
N MET A 1 29.47 -36.74 8.12
CA MET A 1 28.01 -36.58 8.16
C MET A 1 27.67 -35.46 9.12
N GLY A 2 27.38 -34.27 8.60
CA GLY A 2 26.90 -33.14 9.40
C GLY A 2 25.63 -32.62 8.73
N VAL A 3 24.48 -33.05 9.24
CA VAL A 3 23.17 -32.63 8.74
C VAL A 3 22.92 -31.21 9.27
N GLY A 4 23.28 -30.21 8.45
CA GLY A 4 22.98 -28.81 8.72
C GLY A 4 21.50 -28.53 8.50
N ALA A 5 20.82 -28.11 9.56
CA ALA A 5 19.45 -27.64 9.51
C ALA A 5 19.35 -26.41 8.59
N LYS A 6 18.64 -26.57 7.46
CA LYS A 6 18.24 -25.45 6.61
C LYS A 6 17.16 -24.64 7.33
N LYS A 7 17.53 -23.50 7.91
CA LYS A 7 16.57 -22.41 8.16
C LYS A 7 16.34 -21.70 6.84
N ALA A 8 15.13 -21.83 6.29
CA ALA A 8 14.67 -21.05 5.15
C ALA A 8 14.63 -19.57 5.54
N GLY A 9 15.66 -18.82 5.14
CA GLY A 9 15.66 -17.37 5.21
C GLY A 9 14.74 -16.83 4.13
N TYR A 10 13.68 -16.14 4.54
CA TYR A 10 12.90 -15.28 3.65
C TYR A 10 13.81 -14.16 3.16
N THR A 11 14.28 -14.25 1.92
CA THR A 11 14.94 -13.14 1.25
C THR A 11 13.84 -12.17 0.81
N ILE A 12 13.51 -11.21 1.67
CA ILE A 12 12.86 -9.98 1.20
C ILE A 12 13.82 -9.41 0.15
N GLY A 13 13.35 -9.30 -1.09
CA GLY A 13 14.14 -8.80 -2.21
C GLY A 13 14.46 -7.33 -2.02
N PHE A 14 15.42 -7.03 -1.15
CA PHE A 14 16.13 -5.77 -1.21
C PHE A 14 16.87 -5.76 -2.54
N ARG A 15 16.49 -4.87 -3.46
CA ARG A 15 17.46 -4.46 -4.48
C ARG A 15 18.66 -3.92 -3.69
N PRO A 16 19.84 -4.55 -3.76
CA PRO A 16 21.02 -3.93 -3.20
C PRO A 16 21.14 -2.56 -3.85
N CYS A 17 21.49 -1.54 -3.07
CA CYS A 17 22.09 -0.32 -3.60
C CYS A 17 23.29 -0.78 -4.45
N SER A 18 23.08 -0.93 -5.77
CA SER A 18 24.06 -1.56 -6.63
C SER A 18 25.28 -0.66 -6.67
N THR A 19 26.44 -1.23 -6.39
CA THR A 19 27.76 -0.59 -6.27
C THR A 19 28.31 -0.10 -7.62
N ARG A 20 27.53 0.73 -8.31
CA ARG A 20 27.99 1.59 -9.40
C ARG A 20 27.10 2.83 -9.40
N TRP A 21 27.73 3.98 -9.23
CA TRP A 21 27.17 5.33 -9.07
C TRP A 21 26.31 5.79 -10.26
N ILE A 22 25.17 5.14 -10.50
CA ILE A 22 24.15 5.57 -11.46
C ILE A 22 22.81 5.45 -10.74
N HIS A 23 22.59 6.34 -9.77
CA HIS A 23 21.29 6.46 -9.10
C HIS A 23 20.42 7.38 -9.96
N PHE A 24 19.56 6.79 -10.79
CA PHE A 24 18.43 7.52 -11.34
C PHE A 24 17.23 7.33 -10.39
N LEU A 25 16.48 8.41 -10.20
CA LEU A 25 15.35 8.44 -9.27
C LEU A 25 14.15 7.65 -9.81
N LEU A 26 13.88 7.80 -11.11
CA LEU A 26 12.81 7.17 -11.86
C LEU A 26 13.32 6.80 -13.24
N SER A 27 12.92 5.64 -13.76
CA SER A 27 13.22 5.27 -15.14
C SER A 27 12.33 6.04 -16.13
N ALA A 28 12.77 6.16 -17.38
CA ALA A 28 11.99 6.73 -18.47
C ALA A 28 10.66 6.00 -18.67
N SER A 29 10.62 4.67 -18.50
CA SER A 29 9.38 3.90 -18.55
C SER A 29 8.42 4.26 -17.42
N GLU A 30 8.92 4.43 -16.20
CA GLU A 30 8.08 4.82 -15.06
C GLU A 30 7.62 6.28 -15.20
N CYS A 31 8.49 7.17 -15.69
CA CYS A 31 8.16 8.56 -15.99
C CYS A 31 7.05 8.67 -17.06
N ILE A 32 7.17 7.92 -18.15
CA ILE A 32 6.14 7.87 -19.21
C ILE A 32 4.84 7.28 -18.66
N THR A 33 4.91 6.24 -17.82
CA THR A 33 3.73 5.66 -17.18
C THR A 33 3.05 6.65 -16.25
N ALA A 34 3.80 7.39 -15.44
CA ALA A 34 3.29 8.44 -14.57
C ALA A 34 2.65 9.58 -15.39
N GLY A 35 3.27 10.00 -16.49
CA GLY A 35 2.70 10.97 -17.42
C GLY A 35 1.40 10.50 -18.06
N ASN A 36 1.31 9.22 -18.43
CA ASN A 36 0.08 8.62 -18.93
C ASN A 36 -1.01 8.59 -17.86
N LEU A 37 -0.70 8.23 -16.61
CA LEU A 37 -1.69 8.25 -15.53
C LEU A 37 -2.16 9.68 -15.23
N GLN A 38 -1.26 10.66 -15.19
CA GLN A 38 -1.61 12.07 -15.01
C GLN A 38 -2.49 12.61 -16.14
N SER A 39 -2.30 12.18 -17.39
CA SER A 39 -3.15 12.58 -18.52
C SER A 39 -4.57 12.01 -18.43
N HIS A 40 -4.74 10.82 -17.84
CA HIS A 40 -6.05 10.22 -17.60
C HIS A 40 -6.79 10.89 -16.42
N PHE A 41 -6.06 11.33 -15.40
CA PHE A 41 -6.62 11.97 -14.21
C PHE A 41 -6.39 13.49 -14.20
N LYS A 42 -6.96 14.20 -15.18
CA LYS A 42 -6.84 15.66 -15.31
C LYS A 42 -7.53 16.38 -14.15
N ASN A 43 -6.91 17.44 -13.63
CA ASN A 43 -7.48 18.23 -12.54
C ASN A 43 -8.40 19.33 -13.09
N ALA A 44 -9.68 19.30 -12.69
CA ALA A 44 -10.67 20.31 -13.07
C ALA A 44 -10.37 21.67 -12.42
N THR A 45 -10.49 22.75 -13.20
CA THR A 45 -10.26 24.12 -12.76
C THR A 45 -11.10 25.12 -13.56
N ASN A 46 -11.55 26.19 -12.91
CA ASN A 46 -12.29 27.27 -13.56
C ASN A 46 -11.35 28.35 -14.14
N TYR A 47 -10.03 28.24 -13.89
CA TYR A 47 -9.04 29.24 -14.30
C TYR A 47 -8.40 28.94 -15.66
N CYS A 48 -8.87 27.93 -16.38
CA CYS A 48 -8.36 27.55 -17.70
C CYS A 48 -9.51 27.37 -18.67
N ASP A 49 -9.35 27.81 -19.91
CA ASP A 49 -10.40 27.75 -20.95
C ASP A 49 -10.84 26.31 -21.27
N THR A 50 -9.93 25.35 -21.13
CA THR A 50 -10.22 23.92 -21.34
C THR A 50 -10.98 23.29 -20.16
N GLY A 51 -11.12 23.99 -19.04
CA GLY A 51 -11.69 23.49 -17.79
C GLY A 51 -10.77 22.55 -17.00
N TYR A 52 -9.55 22.27 -17.49
CA TYR A 52 -8.60 21.36 -16.86
C TYR A 52 -7.17 21.92 -16.89
N PHE A 53 -6.43 21.73 -15.81
CA PHE A 53 -5.01 22.10 -15.75
C PHE A 53 -4.23 21.13 -14.86
N GLY A 54 -3.21 20.51 -15.46
CA GLY A 54 -2.34 19.54 -14.79
C GLY A 54 -3.09 18.34 -14.21
N SER A 55 -2.50 17.73 -13.19
CA SER A 55 -3.07 16.58 -12.47
C SER A 55 -2.67 16.62 -10.99
N LYS A 56 -3.55 16.10 -10.14
CA LYS A 56 -3.26 15.83 -8.72
C LYS A 56 -2.84 14.38 -8.48
N PHE A 57 -2.70 13.59 -9.55
CA PHE A 57 -2.20 12.23 -9.48
C PHE A 57 -0.70 12.28 -9.12
N VAL A 58 -0.31 11.47 -8.14
CA VAL A 58 1.07 11.40 -7.63
C VAL A 58 1.61 9.99 -7.80
N THR A 59 2.92 9.88 -8.00
CA THR A 59 3.63 8.62 -8.07
C THR A 59 4.57 8.50 -6.87
N VAL A 60 4.52 7.39 -6.16
CA VAL A 60 5.41 7.12 -5.03
C VAL A 60 6.22 5.86 -5.31
N VAL A 61 7.54 5.97 -5.20
CA VAL A 61 8.48 4.86 -5.36
C VAL A 61 9.01 4.48 -3.98
N ALA A 62 8.80 3.22 -3.58
CA ALA A 62 9.41 2.65 -2.38
C ALA A 62 10.69 1.91 -2.77
N SER A 63 11.84 2.37 -2.28
CA SER A 63 13.15 1.82 -2.62
C SER A 63 14.03 1.65 -1.38
N GLY A 64 15.12 0.88 -1.52
CA GLY A 64 16.10 0.70 -0.45
C GLY A 64 17.07 1.87 -0.38
N ASN A 65 17.32 2.40 0.82
CA ASN A 65 18.35 3.41 1.05
C ASN A 65 19.74 2.79 1.32
N SER A 66 20.78 3.62 1.35
CA SER A 66 22.15 3.19 1.67
C SER A 66 22.29 2.53 3.05
N SER A 67 21.34 2.80 3.96
CA SER A 67 21.26 2.20 5.30
C SER A 67 20.46 0.89 5.35
N LYS A 68 20.07 0.31 4.20
CA LYS A 68 19.23 -0.89 4.08
C LYS A 68 17.83 -0.76 4.69
N GLY A 69 17.37 0.47 4.93
CA GLY A 69 15.97 0.78 5.23
C GLY A 69 15.14 0.93 3.94
N ILE A 70 13.83 0.94 4.09
CA ILE A 70 12.90 1.32 3.01
C ILE A 70 12.69 2.83 3.10
N ASP A 71 12.96 3.52 2.00
CA ASP A 71 12.68 4.93 1.83
C ASP A 71 11.55 5.13 0.80
N LEU A 72 10.80 6.21 0.97
CA LEU A 72 9.72 6.59 0.07
C LEU A 72 10.14 7.86 -0.65
N HIS A 73 9.94 7.88 -1.96
CA HIS A 73 10.15 9.08 -2.77
C HIS A 73 8.89 9.38 -3.57
N GLY A 74 8.35 10.59 -3.41
CA GLY A 74 7.16 11.06 -4.11
C GLY A 74 7.55 11.94 -5.30
N TYR A 75 6.87 11.73 -6.42
CA TYR A 75 7.12 12.45 -7.67
C TYR A 75 5.81 12.77 -8.39
N GLN A 76 5.86 13.83 -9.18
CA GLN A 76 4.94 14.10 -10.29
C GLN A 76 5.77 14.37 -11.54
N VAL A 77 5.18 14.16 -12.71
CA VAL A 77 5.76 14.65 -13.96
C VAL A 77 5.25 16.05 -14.26
N SER A 78 6.08 16.83 -14.95
CA SER A 78 5.72 18.17 -15.40
C SER A 78 4.57 18.12 -16.42
N ASN A 79 3.81 19.22 -16.51
CA ASN A 79 2.74 19.33 -17.52
C ASN A 79 3.26 19.17 -18.95
N GLN A 80 4.51 19.59 -19.21
CA GLN A 80 5.18 19.40 -20.49
C GLN A 80 5.42 17.91 -20.77
N CYS A 81 5.88 17.15 -19.77
CA CYS A 81 6.02 15.70 -19.89
C CYS A 81 4.68 15.03 -20.18
N THR A 82 3.61 15.39 -19.45
CA THR A 82 2.27 14.85 -19.69
C THR A 82 1.81 15.10 -21.13
N ALA A 83 2.01 16.31 -21.65
CA ALA A 83 1.66 16.65 -23.03
C ALA A 83 2.47 15.87 -24.07
N MET A 84 3.78 15.70 -23.84
CA MET A 84 4.64 14.91 -24.72
C MET A 84 4.29 13.41 -24.72
N VAL A 85 3.88 12.88 -23.57
CA VAL A 85 3.40 11.48 -23.46
C VAL A 85 2.04 11.33 -24.16
N GLU A 86 1.09 12.24 -23.94
CA GLU A 86 -0.22 12.26 -24.63
C GLU A 86 -0.05 12.34 -26.15
N ALA A 87 0.93 13.12 -26.62
CA ALA A 87 1.28 13.24 -28.02
C ALA A 87 2.13 12.08 -28.58
N ASN A 88 2.48 11.06 -27.78
CA ASN A 88 3.35 9.93 -28.17
C ASN A 88 4.76 10.35 -28.67
N ILE A 89 5.28 11.49 -28.19
CA ILE A 89 6.60 12.02 -28.57
C ILE A 89 7.74 11.32 -27.83
N LEU A 90 7.55 10.96 -26.56
CA LEU A 90 8.59 10.35 -25.72
C LEU A 90 8.62 8.82 -25.83
N CYS A 91 9.83 8.26 -25.83
CA CYS A 91 10.13 6.84 -25.77
C CYS A 91 11.10 6.53 -24.63
N PRO A 92 10.96 5.38 -23.95
CA PRO A 92 12.02 4.90 -23.09
C PRO A 92 13.21 4.44 -23.93
N THR A 93 14.44 4.64 -23.43
CA THR A 93 15.61 4.02 -24.06
C THR A 93 15.81 2.59 -23.55
N LYS A 94 16.48 1.75 -24.36
CA LYS A 94 16.70 0.33 -24.02
C LYS A 94 17.85 0.11 -23.04
N THR A 95 18.89 0.94 -23.14
CA THR A 95 20.16 0.75 -22.40
C THR A 95 20.32 1.71 -21.23
N HIS A 96 19.66 2.87 -21.25
CA HIS A 96 19.82 3.96 -20.28
C HIS A 96 18.47 4.33 -19.66
N PRO A 97 18.01 3.64 -18.61
CA PRO A 97 16.73 3.92 -17.97
C PRO A 97 16.58 5.38 -17.50
N GLU A 98 17.68 6.09 -17.24
CA GLU A 98 17.73 7.50 -16.85
C GLU A 98 17.45 8.49 -17.99
N LEU A 99 17.44 8.01 -19.24
CA LEU A 99 17.28 8.83 -20.44
C LEU A 99 15.96 8.50 -21.15
N ALA A 100 15.25 9.55 -21.56
CA ALA A 100 14.14 9.48 -22.49
C ALA A 100 14.59 9.92 -23.89
N TRP A 101 13.95 9.36 -24.91
CA TRP A 101 14.24 9.66 -26.30
C TRP A 101 13.03 10.32 -26.96
N ALA A 102 13.19 11.54 -27.49
CA ALA A 102 12.17 12.14 -28.35
C ALA A 102 12.18 11.44 -29.72
N ARG A 103 11.02 10.97 -30.18
CA ARG A 103 10.90 10.30 -31.48
C ARG A 103 11.35 11.22 -32.62
N GLU A 104 11.92 10.62 -33.65
CA GLU A 104 12.21 11.31 -34.92
C GLU A 104 11.19 10.95 -35.99
N THR A 105 10.77 9.68 -35.98
CA THR A 105 9.86 9.13 -36.97
C THR A 105 8.42 9.17 -36.45
N PRO A 106 7.49 9.79 -37.20
CA PRO A 106 6.10 9.79 -36.84
C PRO A 106 5.55 8.35 -36.90
N LEU A 107 4.65 8.03 -35.97
CA LEU A 107 4.03 6.71 -35.91
C LEU A 107 3.07 6.48 -37.09
N ASN A 108 2.33 7.54 -37.46
CA ASN A 108 1.31 7.55 -38.50
C ASN A 108 1.39 8.88 -39.27
N GLU A 109 0.77 8.98 -40.45
CA GLU A 109 0.78 10.21 -41.29
C GLU A 109 0.23 11.47 -40.57
N LYS A 110 -0.67 11.29 -39.60
CA LYS A 110 -1.26 12.40 -38.82
C LYS A 110 -0.47 12.72 -37.54
N HIS A 111 0.56 11.94 -37.21
CA HIS A 111 1.37 12.17 -36.01
C HIS A 111 2.44 13.21 -36.35
N TYR A 112 2.38 14.37 -35.70
CA TYR A 112 3.37 15.42 -35.84
C TYR A 112 4.35 15.41 -34.66
N ILE A 113 5.65 15.32 -34.96
CA ILE A 113 6.71 15.37 -33.95
C ILE A 113 7.44 16.71 -34.11
N THR A 114 7.49 17.47 -33.02
CA THR A 114 8.25 18.70 -32.92
C THR A 114 9.71 18.45 -32.55
N SER A 115 10.59 19.40 -32.85
CA SER A 115 11.94 19.39 -32.27
C SER A 115 11.83 19.65 -30.77
N VAL A 116 12.25 18.68 -29.96
CA VAL A 116 12.27 18.78 -28.50
C VAL A 116 13.69 19.10 -28.05
N GLN A 117 13.83 20.16 -27.26
CA GLN A 117 15.09 20.61 -26.68
C GLN A 117 14.91 20.83 -25.18
N TYR A 118 15.99 20.71 -24.42
CA TYR A 118 16.03 21.03 -23.00
C TYR A 118 17.17 21.98 -22.70
N THR A 119 17.05 22.72 -21.59
CA THR A 119 18.04 23.68 -21.14
C THR A 119 18.89 23.06 -20.04
N GLU A 120 20.20 23.05 -20.23
CA GLU A 120 21.20 22.56 -19.28
C GLU A 120 22.11 23.72 -18.86
N LYS A 121 22.56 23.73 -17.61
CA LYS A 121 23.60 24.68 -17.17
C LYS A 121 24.97 24.07 -17.40
N ASN A 122 25.80 24.76 -18.18
CA ASN A 122 27.18 24.34 -18.43
C ASN A 122 28.07 24.55 -17.18
N GLU A 123 29.33 24.11 -17.24
CA GLU A 123 30.31 24.27 -16.16
C GLU A 123 30.52 25.73 -15.71
N ARG A 124 30.18 26.70 -16.57
CA ARG A 124 30.29 28.14 -16.31
C ARG A 124 28.98 28.74 -15.76
N GLY A 125 27.95 27.92 -15.57
CA GLY A 125 26.62 28.33 -15.09
C GLY A 125 25.73 28.98 -16.13
N GLU A 126 26.14 29.00 -17.41
CA GLU A 126 25.35 29.54 -18.51
C GLU A 126 24.35 28.48 -19.02
N GLU A 127 23.16 28.93 -19.39
CA GLU A 127 22.10 28.07 -19.93
C GLU A 127 22.35 27.79 -21.41
N VAL A 128 22.44 26.50 -21.76
CA VAL A 128 22.64 26.03 -23.13
C VAL A 128 21.49 25.11 -23.55
N PHE A 129 21.04 25.26 -24.80
CA PHE A 129 20.03 24.37 -25.37
C PHE A 129 20.69 23.07 -25.87
N ARG A 130 20.10 21.94 -25.48
CA ARG A 130 20.50 20.59 -25.89
C ARG A 130 19.35 19.87 -26.58
N ASP A 131 19.69 19.01 -27.53
CA ASP A 131 18.70 18.18 -28.24
C ASP A 131 18.15 17.09 -27.32
N GLY A 132 16.84 16.86 -27.35
CA GLY A 132 16.14 15.90 -26.51
C GLY A 132 16.30 14.42 -26.90
N ARG A 133 17.36 14.12 -27.66
CA ARG A 133 17.63 12.83 -28.31
C ARG A 133 19.04 12.35 -27.98
N PRO A 134 19.29 11.86 -26.76
CA PRO A 134 18.36 11.69 -25.63
C PRO A 134 18.33 12.88 -24.65
N MET A 135 17.26 12.99 -23.84
CA MET A 135 17.19 13.88 -22.69
C MET A 135 17.16 13.11 -21.36
N PRO A 136 17.78 13.65 -20.29
CA PRO A 136 17.62 13.08 -18.95
C PRO A 136 16.19 13.26 -18.43
N VAL A 137 15.62 12.22 -17.82
CA VAL A 137 14.23 12.25 -17.33
C VAL A 137 14.05 13.18 -16.14
N GLU A 138 15.11 13.52 -15.42
CA GLU A 138 15.08 14.43 -14.26
C GLU A 138 14.50 15.81 -14.60
N TYR A 139 14.72 16.31 -15.82
CA TYR A 139 14.15 17.58 -16.29
C TYR A 139 12.62 17.53 -16.45
N LEU A 140 12.04 16.33 -16.45
CA LEU A 140 10.60 16.10 -16.59
C LEU A 140 9.93 15.85 -15.24
N LEU A 141 10.70 15.70 -14.16
CA LEU A 141 10.20 15.32 -12.84
C LEU A 141 10.06 16.53 -11.92
N VAL A 142 9.12 16.42 -11.00
CA VAL A 142 8.88 17.35 -9.90
C VAL A 142 8.81 16.55 -8.61
N ASP A 143 9.65 16.90 -7.64
CA ASP A 143 9.68 16.24 -6.34
C ASP A 143 8.43 16.61 -5.53
N VAL A 144 7.78 15.59 -4.96
CA VAL A 144 6.65 15.74 -4.06
C VAL A 144 7.03 15.21 -2.69
N PRO A 145 6.93 16.02 -1.62
CA PRO A 145 7.28 15.57 -0.28
C PRO A 145 6.36 14.41 0.14
N CYS A 146 6.97 13.31 0.56
CA CYS A 146 6.27 12.13 1.06
C CYS A 146 6.71 11.83 2.49
N GLY A 147 5.78 11.30 3.28
CA GLY A 147 6.07 10.94 4.66
C GLY A 147 4.89 10.24 5.32
N VAL A 148 5.18 9.61 6.45
CA VAL A 148 4.17 8.98 7.30
C VAL A 148 3.84 9.92 8.45
N ARG A 149 2.56 10.00 8.83
CA ARG A 149 2.14 10.80 9.98
C ARG A 149 2.76 10.23 11.25
N LYS A 150 3.34 11.10 12.09
CA LYS A 150 3.89 10.71 13.41
C LYS A 150 2.81 10.13 14.33
N VAL A 151 1.62 10.74 14.34
CA VAL A 151 0.44 10.21 15.03
C VAL A 151 -0.50 9.59 13.99
N LEU A 152 -0.72 8.29 14.13
CA LEU A 152 -1.45 7.47 13.16
C LEU A 152 -2.96 7.63 13.35
N ASN A 153 -3.56 8.54 12.58
CA ASN A 153 -5.01 8.68 12.49
C ASN A 153 -5.50 7.98 11.21
N TYR A 154 -5.90 6.72 11.34
CA TYR A 154 -6.39 5.93 10.22
C TYR A 154 -7.91 6.05 10.03
N THR A 155 -8.34 6.26 8.78
CA THR A 155 -9.74 6.07 8.38
C THR A 155 -10.13 4.60 8.47
N PHE A 156 -9.27 3.72 7.95
CA PHE A 156 -9.37 2.27 8.09
C PHE A 156 -8.30 1.80 9.09
N PRO A 157 -8.66 1.50 10.35
CA PRO A 157 -7.69 1.02 11.32
C PRO A 157 -7.05 -0.27 10.83
N ARG A 158 -5.74 -0.40 11.05
CA ARG A 158 -5.06 -1.66 10.78
C ARG A 158 -5.66 -2.73 11.69
N GLY A 159 -6.12 -3.83 11.09
CA GLY A 159 -6.57 -4.99 11.85
C GLY A 159 -5.47 -5.45 12.80
N LYS A 160 -5.84 -5.89 14.01
CA LYS A 160 -4.91 -6.58 14.90
C LYS A 160 -4.39 -7.86 14.22
N GLU A 161 -3.22 -8.34 14.62
CA GLU A 161 -2.66 -9.59 14.06
C GLU A 161 -3.71 -10.72 14.07
N GLY A 162 -3.91 -11.36 12.91
CA GLY A 162 -4.92 -12.40 12.71
C GLY A 162 -6.31 -11.92 12.25
N LYS A 163 -6.54 -10.60 12.14
CA LYS A 163 -7.81 -9.99 11.67
C LYS A 163 -7.64 -9.22 10.35
N GLU A 164 -6.81 -9.72 9.44
CA GLU A 164 -6.57 -9.07 8.14
C GLU A 164 -7.46 -9.70 7.05
N PHE A 165 -8.08 -8.86 6.23
CA PHE A 165 -8.86 -9.30 5.07
C PHE A 165 -7.92 -9.55 3.87
N PRO A 166 -8.11 -10.63 3.08
CA PRO A 166 -7.30 -10.89 1.90
C PRO A 166 -7.44 -9.77 0.86
N VAL A 167 -6.32 -9.19 0.44
CA VAL A 167 -6.27 -8.11 -0.56
C VAL A 167 -6.55 -8.66 -1.96
N GLU A 168 -7.24 -7.90 -2.79
CA GLU A 168 -7.54 -8.24 -4.18
C GLU A 168 -6.27 -8.44 -5.04
N ASN A 169 -6.39 -9.22 -6.11
CA ASN A 169 -5.32 -9.46 -7.09
C ASN A 169 -4.03 -10.07 -6.49
N ARG A 170 -4.17 -10.93 -5.47
CA ARG A 170 -3.04 -11.60 -4.80
C ARG A 170 -3.11 -13.13 -4.79
N SER A 171 -3.83 -13.71 -5.75
CA SER A 171 -3.96 -15.17 -5.91
C SER A 171 -2.61 -15.87 -6.10
N GLU A 172 -1.65 -15.22 -6.77
CA GLU A 172 -0.29 -15.75 -7.01
C GLU A 172 0.51 -15.97 -5.72
N ILE A 173 0.27 -15.17 -4.68
CA ILE A 173 0.92 -15.32 -3.37
C ILE A 173 0.09 -16.15 -2.39
N GLY A 174 -1.00 -16.79 -2.87
CA GLY A 174 -1.90 -17.61 -2.07
C GLY A 174 -2.91 -16.84 -1.22
N GLN A 175 -3.12 -15.53 -1.49
CA GLN A 175 -4.20 -14.75 -0.87
C GLN A 175 -5.39 -14.69 -1.83
N THR A 176 -6.43 -15.46 -1.54
CA THR A 176 -7.65 -15.54 -2.36
C THR A 176 -8.85 -14.97 -1.61
N GLN A 177 -9.80 -14.38 -2.34
CA GLN A 177 -11.08 -13.91 -1.82
C GLN A 177 -12.18 -14.96 -2.06
N GLU A 178 -11.88 -16.21 -1.71
CA GLU A 178 -12.85 -17.30 -1.75
C GLU A 178 -13.64 -17.39 -0.43
N LEU A 179 -14.81 -18.03 -0.47
CA LEU A 179 -15.70 -18.15 0.69
C LEU A 179 -15.01 -18.80 1.91
N ASN A 180 -14.05 -19.71 1.68
CA ASN A 180 -13.25 -20.32 2.73
C ASN A 180 -12.38 -19.31 3.49
N ASP A 181 -11.72 -18.39 2.78
CA ASP A 181 -10.84 -17.39 3.39
C ASP A 181 -11.65 -16.27 4.05
N ILE A 182 -12.78 -15.93 3.45
CA ILE A 182 -13.75 -15.00 4.02
C ILE A 182 -14.36 -15.59 5.30
N SER A 183 -14.65 -16.89 5.33
CA SER A 183 -15.13 -17.57 6.54
C SER A 183 -14.17 -17.42 7.71
N LYS A 184 -12.86 -17.62 7.47
CA LYS A 184 -11.82 -17.39 8.49
C LYS A 184 -11.85 -15.95 9.00
N TYR A 185 -12.02 -14.98 8.09
CA TYR A 185 -12.13 -13.57 8.44
C TYR A 185 -13.37 -13.29 9.31
N PHE A 186 -14.56 -13.75 8.90
CA PHE A 186 -15.78 -13.59 9.69
C PHE A 186 -15.67 -14.25 11.08
N ASN A 187 -15.09 -15.45 11.16
CA ASN A 187 -14.89 -16.17 12.42
C ASN A 187 -13.91 -15.47 13.38
N SER A 188 -13.11 -14.51 12.89
CA SER A 188 -12.19 -13.74 13.74
C SER A 188 -12.87 -12.61 14.52
N PHE A 189 -14.14 -12.29 14.21
CA PHE A 189 -14.92 -11.23 14.87
C PHE A 189 -16.12 -11.80 15.63
N LYS A 190 -16.45 -11.17 16.75
CA LYS A 190 -17.67 -11.47 17.51
C LYS A 190 -18.83 -10.62 17.02
N PHE A 191 -19.84 -11.27 16.44
CA PHE A 191 -21.07 -10.61 16.02
C PHE A 191 -22.10 -10.55 17.15
N PRO A 192 -22.88 -9.46 17.30
CA PRO A 192 -22.93 -8.25 16.46
C PRO A 192 -21.99 -7.11 16.90
N GLU A 193 -21.28 -7.27 18.03
CA GLU A 193 -20.55 -6.17 18.69
C GLU A 193 -19.37 -5.62 17.89
N GLN A 194 -18.61 -6.49 17.22
CA GLN A 194 -17.39 -6.11 16.49
C GLN A 194 -17.61 -5.91 14.98
N PHE A 195 -18.87 -5.78 14.54
CA PHE A 195 -19.18 -5.62 13.12
C PHE A 195 -18.56 -4.35 12.53
N LEU A 196 -18.57 -3.23 13.27
CA LEU A 196 -17.97 -1.99 12.80
C LEU A 196 -16.45 -2.13 12.59
N GLU A 197 -15.76 -2.83 13.49
CA GLU A 197 -14.31 -3.12 13.38
C GLU A 197 -14.02 -3.91 12.09
N MET A 198 -14.86 -4.90 11.79
CA MET A 198 -14.76 -5.70 10.57
C MET A 198 -15.07 -4.89 9.31
N ALA A 199 -16.16 -4.11 9.32
CA ALA A 199 -16.58 -3.28 8.19
C ALA A 199 -15.60 -2.14 7.90
N SER A 200 -14.79 -1.73 8.88
CA SER A 200 -13.75 -0.71 8.76
C SER A 200 -12.50 -1.20 8.02
N ASN A 201 -12.68 -1.98 6.95
CA ASN A 201 -11.62 -2.45 6.06
C ASN A 201 -11.98 -2.16 4.61
N PHE A 202 -11.11 -1.44 3.89
CA PHE A 202 -11.35 -1.05 2.51
C PHE A 202 -11.51 -2.25 1.57
N HIS A 203 -10.67 -3.28 1.70
CA HIS A 203 -10.70 -4.47 0.85
C HIS A 203 -11.97 -5.30 1.09
N PHE A 204 -12.47 -5.32 2.32
CA PHE A 204 -13.77 -5.93 2.62
C PHE A 204 -14.92 -5.17 1.98
N LEU A 205 -14.96 -3.83 2.07
CA LEU A 205 -15.99 -3.02 1.41
C LEU A 205 -15.94 -3.16 -0.12
N LEU A 206 -14.73 -3.21 -0.69
CA LEU A 206 -14.52 -3.46 -2.11
C LEU A 206 -15.04 -4.85 -2.48
N PHE A 207 -14.71 -5.87 -1.69
CA PHE A 207 -15.21 -7.23 -1.88
C PHE A 207 -16.74 -7.29 -1.85
N LEU A 208 -17.41 -6.60 -0.93
CA LEU A 208 -18.87 -6.54 -0.92
C LEU A 208 -19.42 -5.98 -2.24
N TYR A 209 -18.72 -5.06 -2.89
CA TYR A 209 -19.14 -4.48 -4.17
C TYR A 209 -18.81 -5.37 -5.38
N THR A 210 -17.66 -6.05 -5.37
CA THR A 210 -17.14 -6.77 -6.54
C THR A 210 -17.38 -8.28 -6.51
N ASN A 211 -17.88 -8.83 -5.40
CA ASN A 211 -18.07 -10.27 -5.30
C ASN A 211 -19.16 -10.78 -6.25
N ASN A 212 -19.03 -12.06 -6.63
CA ASN A 212 -19.98 -12.75 -7.50
C ASN A 212 -20.94 -13.66 -6.71
N PHE A 213 -20.89 -13.63 -5.37
CA PHE A 213 -21.68 -14.54 -4.53
C PHE A 213 -23.04 -13.93 -4.19
N VAL A 214 -23.05 -12.67 -3.77
CA VAL A 214 -24.24 -11.91 -3.40
C VAL A 214 -24.16 -10.51 -4.00
N PRO A 215 -25.13 -10.10 -4.83
CA PRO A 215 -25.11 -8.79 -5.46
C PRO A 215 -25.56 -7.71 -4.46
N PHE A 216 -24.60 -6.95 -3.93
CA PHE A 216 -24.90 -5.77 -3.12
C PHE A 216 -25.17 -4.57 -4.04
N SER A 217 -26.20 -3.78 -3.71
CA SER A 217 -26.47 -2.55 -4.46
C SER A 217 -25.47 -1.44 -4.11
N LYS A 218 -25.24 -0.51 -5.05
CA LYS A 218 -24.34 0.62 -4.85
C LYS A 218 -24.79 1.51 -3.68
N GLU A 219 -26.10 1.66 -3.50
CA GLU A 219 -26.72 2.44 -2.44
C GLU A 219 -26.49 1.82 -1.07
N GLU A 220 -26.59 0.49 -0.96
CA GLU A 220 -26.39 -0.26 0.29
C GLU A 220 -24.95 -0.16 0.78
N ILE A 221 -23.96 -0.28 -0.13
CA ILE A 221 -22.54 -0.12 0.20
C ILE A 221 -22.20 1.34 0.49
N LYS A 222 -22.82 2.29 -0.23
CA LYS A 222 -22.65 3.72 0.06
C LYS A 222 -23.12 4.04 1.48
N ASN A 223 -24.25 3.47 1.91
CA ASN A 223 -24.75 3.61 3.28
C ASN A 223 -23.75 3.03 4.29
N LEU A 224 -23.29 1.79 4.08
CA LEU A 224 -22.29 1.17 4.95
C LEU A 224 -20.98 1.98 5.03
N ALA A 225 -20.48 2.50 3.91
CA ALA A 225 -19.29 3.34 3.88
C ALA A 225 -19.48 4.65 4.67
N GLN A 226 -20.68 5.26 4.62
CA GLN A 226 -20.99 6.43 5.44
C GLN A 226 -20.99 6.12 6.94
N ILE A 227 -21.51 4.95 7.33
CA ILE A 227 -21.48 4.47 8.72
C ILE A 227 -20.03 4.28 9.20
N VAL A 228 -19.19 3.63 8.39
CA VAL A 228 -17.77 3.41 8.69
C VAL A 228 -17.01 4.73 8.86
N VAL A 229 -17.30 5.73 8.02
CA VAL A 229 -16.70 7.07 8.13
C VAL A 229 -17.12 7.78 9.42
N LYS A 230 -18.39 7.69 9.81
CA LYS A 230 -18.90 8.28 11.06
C LYS A 230 -18.43 7.53 12.31
N LYS A 231 -18.07 6.25 12.18
CA LYS A 231 -17.73 5.33 13.28
C LYS A 231 -18.86 5.16 14.30
N ASP A 232 -20.11 5.12 13.81
CA ASP A 232 -21.29 4.90 14.66
C ASP A 232 -21.60 3.39 14.80
N GLU A 233 -21.38 2.85 16.00
CA GLU A 233 -21.63 1.44 16.29
C GLU A 233 -23.12 1.06 16.28
N ASN A 234 -24.01 1.99 16.65
CA ASN A 234 -25.44 1.73 16.72
C ASN A 234 -26.04 1.66 15.32
N GLU A 235 -25.65 2.61 14.45
CA GLU A 235 -26.05 2.62 13.04
C GLU A 235 -25.52 1.36 12.33
N ALA A 236 -24.30 0.92 12.65
CA ALA A 236 -23.72 -0.32 12.11
C ALA A 236 -24.50 -1.58 12.52
N LYS A 237 -24.90 -1.69 13.80
CA LYS A 237 -25.73 -2.81 14.30
C LYS A 237 -27.11 -2.83 13.66
N LYS A 238 -27.71 -1.65 13.47
CA LYS A 238 -29.00 -1.51 12.77
C LYS A 238 -28.88 -1.97 11.32
N TRP A 239 -27.86 -1.50 10.60
CA TRP A 239 -27.61 -1.90 9.22
C TRP A 239 -27.39 -3.42 9.10
N LEU A 240 -26.67 -4.04 10.06
CA LEU A 240 -26.47 -5.49 10.10
C LEU A 240 -27.79 -6.28 10.23
N GLN A 241 -28.79 -5.72 10.94
CA GLN A 241 -30.11 -6.34 11.08
C GLN A 241 -31.00 -6.12 9.85
N GLU A 242 -30.84 -4.99 9.17
CA GLU A 242 -31.64 -4.62 8.00
C GLU A 242 -31.11 -5.24 6.69
N SER A 243 -29.81 -5.52 6.58
CA SER A 243 -29.20 -6.04 5.36
C SER A 243 -29.51 -7.54 5.15
N THR A 244 -30.44 -7.81 4.23
CA THR A 244 -30.77 -9.17 3.77
C THR A 244 -29.63 -9.81 2.98
N ASN A 245 -28.88 -8.99 2.23
CA ASN A 245 -27.76 -9.44 1.40
C ASN A 245 -26.60 -9.91 2.27
N LEU A 246 -26.26 -9.16 3.33
CA LEU A 246 -25.24 -9.61 4.26
C LEU A 246 -25.68 -10.88 5.02
N ALA A 247 -26.94 -10.97 5.42
CA ALA A 247 -27.47 -12.19 6.05
C ALA A 247 -27.34 -13.42 5.12
N THR A 248 -27.58 -13.24 3.82
CA THR A 248 -27.40 -14.29 2.80
C THR A 248 -25.93 -14.69 2.66
N LEU A 249 -25.02 -13.72 2.64
CA LEU A 249 -23.58 -13.97 2.60
C LEU A 249 -23.11 -14.74 3.85
N ILE A 250 -23.57 -14.34 5.04
CA ILE A 250 -23.29 -15.03 6.30
C ILE A 250 -23.81 -16.48 6.27
N MET A 251 -24.99 -16.70 5.70
CA MET A 251 -25.57 -18.03 5.54
C MET A 251 -24.71 -18.92 4.62
N LEU A 252 -24.27 -18.41 3.47
CA LEU A 252 -23.37 -19.14 2.57
C LEU A 252 -22.04 -19.48 3.23
N ILE A 253 -21.45 -18.54 3.95
CA ILE A 253 -20.22 -18.74 4.72
C ILE A 253 -20.42 -19.80 5.80
N GLY A 254 -21.56 -19.77 6.50
CA GLY A 254 -21.92 -20.72 7.53
C GLY A 254 -22.09 -22.15 7.00
N GLU A 255 -22.63 -22.32 5.81
CA GLU A 255 -22.80 -23.64 5.19
C GLU A 255 -21.45 -24.26 4.80
N ILE A 256 -20.51 -23.44 4.34
CA ILE A 256 -19.14 -23.88 4.01
C ILE A 256 -18.33 -24.16 5.28
N GLY A 257 -18.56 -23.38 6.35
CA GLY A 257 -17.97 -23.64 7.68
C GLY A 257 -18.46 -24.95 8.31
N ARG A 258 -19.54 -25.56 7.79
CA ARG A 258 -20.03 -26.90 8.15
C ARG A 258 -19.44 -28.00 7.27
N GLU A 259 -18.25 -27.83 6.70
CA GLU A 259 -17.55 -28.99 6.16
C GLU A 259 -17.42 -30.07 7.25
N ILE A 260 -18.17 -31.15 7.00
CA ILE A 260 -18.31 -32.37 7.76
C ILE A 260 -16.93 -32.81 8.26
N PRO A 261 -16.75 -33.12 9.56
CA PRO A 261 -15.56 -33.86 9.96
C PRO A 261 -15.58 -35.15 9.15
N ARG A 262 -14.68 -35.28 8.16
CA ARG A 262 -14.45 -36.55 7.47
C ARG A 262 -14.12 -37.55 8.56
N THR A 263 -15.15 -38.28 9.00
CA THR A 263 -15.04 -39.46 9.81
C THR A 263 -14.01 -40.31 9.09
N LYS A 264 -12.85 -40.49 9.72
CA LYS A 264 -11.87 -41.47 9.26
C LYS A 264 -12.62 -42.79 9.14
N ILE A 265 -13.00 -43.14 7.91
CA ILE A 265 -13.48 -44.48 7.60
C ILE A 265 -12.28 -45.37 7.87
N LYS A 266 -12.29 -46.02 9.04
CA LYS A 266 -11.44 -47.17 9.31
C LYS A 266 -11.93 -48.27 8.39
N THR A 267 -11.31 -48.41 7.23
CA THR A 267 -11.42 -49.63 6.43
C THR A 267 -10.72 -50.73 7.20
N THR A 268 -11.51 -51.56 7.88
CA THR A 268 -11.09 -52.84 8.43
C THR A 268 -10.82 -53.82 7.30
N SER A 269 -9.55 -54.16 7.12
CA SER A 269 -9.15 -55.48 6.61
C SER A 269 -8.21 -56.08 7.64
N LYS A 270 -8.72 -57.05 8.42
CA LYS A 270 -7.92 -58.06 9.14
C LYS A 270 -7.02 -58.73 8.08
N THR A 271 -5.78 -59.10 8.37
CA THR A 271 -5.32 -60.36 9.02
C THR A 271 -3.78 -60.19 9.16
N THR A 272 -3.01 -60.63 10.16
CA THR A 272 -3.10 -61.74 11.12
C THR A 272 -1.96 -61.56 12.16
N THR A 273 -2.22 -61.89 13.44
CA THR A 273 -1.31 -62.54 14.44
C THR A 273 0.03 -61.88 14.84
N THR A 274 0.49 -61.82 16.10
CA THR A 274 0.09 -62.42 17.40
C THR A 274 0.80 -61.66 18.54
N SER A 275 0.26 -61.78 19.76
CA SER A 275 0.94 -61.73 21.07
C SER A 275 1.44 -60.36 21.56
N GLN A 276 0.82 -59.74 22.58
CA GLN A 276 1.06 -59.97 24.02
C GLN A 276 2.55 -59.74 24.38
N THR A 277 2.97 -58.90 25.33
CA THR A 277 2.33 -58.33 26.53
C THR A 277 3.30 -57.31 27.16
N ASN A 278 2.73 -56.30 27.85
CA ASN A 278 3.15 -55.72 29.14
C ASN A 278 4.59 -55.23 29.38
N ASN A 279 4.77 -53.94 29.70
CA ASN A 279 4.73 -53.42 31.09
C ASN A 279 5.21 -51.97 31.22
N ASN A 280 4.55 -51.26 32.14
CA ASN A 280 4.95 -50.12 32.97
C ASN A 280 6.40 -49.62 32.94
N VAL A 281 6.60 -48.31 33.12
CA VAL A 281 7.08 -47.72 34.39
C VAL A 281 7.19 -46.18 34.31
N SER A 282 6.87 -45.59 35.46
CA SER A 282 6.87 -44.22 35.96
C SER A 282 8.21 -43.46 35.96
N GLY A 283 8.18 -42.16 36.31
CA GLY A 283 9.32 -41.38 36.87
C GLY A 283 9.59 -40.07 36.13
N VAL A 284 9.02 -38.90 36.49
CA VAL A 284 9.30 -37.97 37.61
C VAL A 284 10.65 -37.21 37.54
N GLY A 285 10.56 -35.88 37.57
CA GLY A 285 11.54 -34.91 38.11
C GLY A 285 12.50 -34.27 37.08
N ALA A 286 13.00 -33.02 37.20
CA ALA A 286 12.68 -31.80 37.94
C ALA A 286 13.70 -30.72 37.49
N ALA A 287 13.34 -29.44 37.71
CA ALA A 287 14.21 -28.28 38.02
C ALA A 287 15.10 -27.61 36.95
N GLY A 288 14.85 -26.30 36.76
CA GLY A 288 15.81 -25.25 37.19
C GLY A 288 16.43 -24.35 36.11
N GLY A 289 16.35 -23.02 36.32
CA GLY A 289 17.39 -22.08 35.85
C GLY A 289 16.92 -20.76 35.23
N SER A 290 17.00 -19.66 36.00
CA SER A 290 16.68 -18.26 35.67
C SER A 290 17.86 -17.49 35.05
N SER A 291 17.60 -16.35 34.36
CA SER A 291 18.08 -14.97 34.68
C SER A 291 18.15 -13.97 33.49
N SER A 292 17.53 -12.79 33.72
CA SER A 292 17.97 -11.36 33.50
C SER A 292 18.56 -10.91 32.14
N GLY A 293 18.37 -9.71 31.55
CA GLY A 293 17.88 -8.33 31.84
C GLY A 293 18.52 -7.43 30.73
N SER A 294 17.99 -6.33 30.18
CA SER A 294 17.72 -5.01 30.80
C SER A 294 17.17 -4.00 29.76
N ASN A 295 16.30 -3.09 30.24
CA ASN A 295 15.76 -1.90 29.55
C ASN A 295 16.47 -0.63 30.07
N ASN A 296 16.52 0.44 29.28
CA ASN A 296 16.85 1.80 29.74
C ASN A 296 16.01 2.84 28.96
N GLU A 297 15.12 3.55 29.67
CA GLU A 297 14.39 4.73 29.21
C GLU A 297 14.77 5.93 30.10
N THR A 298 15.14 7.04 29.47
CA THR A 298 15.47 8.33 30.12
C THR A 298 14.32 9.31 29.95
N SER A 299 13.87 9.86 31.07
CA SER A 299 12.81 10.86 31.23
C SER A 299 13.31 12.28 30.93
N GLY A 300 12.73 12.93 29.92
CA GLY A 300 12.91 14.35 29.61
C GLY A 300 11.64 15.15 29.92
N GLN A 301 11.77 16.24 30.68
CA GLN A 301 10.68 17.14 31.05
C GLN A 301 10.07 17.82 29.81
N GLN A 302 8.75 17.71 29.63
CA GLN A 302 8.00 18.36 28.56
C GLN A 302 7.85 19.86 28.86
N GLN A 303 8.40 20.70 27.99
CA GLN A 303 8.14 22.14 27.97
C GLN A 303 6.74 22.39 27.39
N PRO A 304 6.03 23.45 27.82
CA PRO A 304 4.76 23.85 27.21
C PRO A 304 4.94 24.26 25.73
N GLU A 305 4.05 23.78 24.87
CA GLU A 305 4.06 23.99 23.42
C GLU A 305 2.68 24.45 22.93
N TRP A 306 2.63 25.18 21.81
CA TRP A 306 1.40 25.63 21.16
C TRP A 306 1.34 25.23 19.68
N THR A 307 0.12 24.96 19.19
CA THR A 307 -0.11 24.53 17.80
C THR A 307 -0.45 25.73 16.91
N CYS A 308 0.29 25.91 15.83
CA CYS A 308 0.00 26.94 14.83
C CYS A 308 -1.32 26.67 14.11
N LYS A 309 -2.23 27.66 14.08
CA LYS A 309 -3.55 27.55 13.43
C LYS A 309 -3.48 27.46 11.90
N HIS A 310 -2.38 27.91 11.28
CA HIS A 310 -2.24 27.96 9.82
C HIS A 310 -1.63 26.69 9.23
N CYS A 311 -0.55 26.19 9.83
CA CYS A 311 0.20 25.05 9.31
C CYS A 311 0.26 23.85 10.26
N THR A 312 -0.42 23.92 11.42
CA THR A 312 -0.52 22.85 12.44
C THR A 312 0.79 22.44 13.11
N MET A 313 1.87 23.19 12.89
CA MET A 313 3.15 22.96 13.53
C MET A 313 3.11 23.25 15.02
N LEU A 314 3.73 22.37 15.80
CA LEU A 314 3.90 22.52 17.24
C LEU A 314 5.14 23.38 17.48
N ASN A 315 4.97 24.52 18.13
CA ASN A 315 6.04 25.46 18.45
C ASN A 315 6.19 25.54 19.97
N PRO A 316 7.42 25.64 20.50
CA PRO A 316 7.63 25.88 21.92
C PRO A 316 7.02 27.23 22.35
N GLU A 317 6.59 27.33 23.62
CA GLU A 317 5.87 28.49 24.15
C GLU A 317 6.65 29.82 24.05
N ASN A 318 7.97 29.75 23.95
CA ASN A 318 8.84 30.92 23.78
C ASN A 318 8.79 31.56 22.38
N LEU A 319 8.20 30.89 21.38
CA LEU A 319 8.04 31.44 20.03
C LEU A 319 6.71 32.18 19.87
N VAL A 320 6.79 33.43 19.43
CA VAL A 320 5.61 34.26 19.10
C VAL A 320 5.12 33.98 17.68
N ASP A 321 6.03 33.65 16.77
CA ASP A 321 5.76 33.30 15.37
C ASP A 321 6.05 31.82 15.11
N CYS A 322 5.32 31.22 14.18
CA CYS A 322 5.51 29.83 13.83
C CYS A 322 6.83 29.59 13.08
N SER A 323 7.63 28.64 13.56
CA SER A 323 8.91 28.24 12.96
C SER A 323 8.85 27.77 11.50
N MET A 324 7.69 27.31 11.03
CA MET A 324 7.54 26.75 9.68
C MET A 324 6.93 27.75 8.69
N CYS A 325 5.91 28.51 9.10
CA CYS A 325 5.22 29.44 8.20
C CYS A 325 5.48 30.92 8.52
N SER A 326 6.24 31.22 9.58
CA SER A 326 6.54 32.58 10.06
C SER A 326 5.32 33.45 10.35
N LEU A 327 4.15 32.84 10.58
CA LEU A 327 2.91 33.54 10.95
C LEU A 327 2.74 33.59 12.48
N PRO A 328 2.14 34.67 13.02
CA PRO A 328 1.99 34.87 14.45
C PRO A 328 1.09 33.83 15.11
N ARG A 329 1.25 33.67 16.42
CA ARG A 329 0.46 32.74 17.27
C ARG A 329 -1.04 33.04 17.29
N ASN A 330 -1.42 34.30 17.08
CA ASN A 330 -2.81 34.75 17.05
C ASN A 330 -3.28 35.08 15.64
#